data_AF-A0A2V1BDP0-F1
#
_entry.id   AF-A0A2V1BDP0-F1
#
_cell.length_a   1.000
_cell.length_b   1.000
_cell.length_c   1.000
_cell.angle_alpha   90.00
_cell.angle_beta   90.00
_cell.angle_gamma   90.00
#
_symmetry.space_group_name_H-M   'P 1'
#
loop_
_entity.id
_entity.type
_entity.pdbx_description
1 polymer ?
#
loop_
_entity_poly.entity_id
_entity_poly.type
_entity_poly.pdbx_seq_one_letter_code
_entity_poly.pdbx_strand_id
1 'polypeptide(L)'
;LNEDLSAHFLKILRNEISVHLIQSRGHILNTYDEALSKYAEERFARDQVEILTNSRVKEVKPDKILFTQKGENGETITKELPMGFCLWSTGVSQTEFCQRVSDALGSVQSNRHALETDTHLRLNGTPLGDVYAIGDCSTVQNNVADHLVTFLHTLAWEKGKDPETVQITFGEWREVAQKVRKRFPQAADHLKRLDKL
;
A
#
# COMPACT_ATOMS: atom_id res chain seq x y z
N LEU A 1 -3.38 -25.44 -16.52
CA LEU A 1 -3.45 -26.92 -16.39
C LEU A 1 -4.01 -27.60 -17.64
N ASN A 2 -5.05 -27.05 -18.27
CA ASN A 2 -5.76 -27.74 -19.36
C ASN A 2 -5.10 -27.64 -20.73
N GLU A 3 -4.26 -26.63 -20.96
CA GLU A 3 -3.67 -26.35 -22.27
C GLU A 3 -2.51 -27.31 -22.56
N ASP A 4 -1.38 -27.20 -21.84
CA ASP A 4 -0.17 -27.94 -22.22
C ASP A 4 0.07 -29.22 -21.41
N LEU A 5 -0.32 -29.25 -20.14
CA LEU A 5 0.04 -30.34 -19.23
C LEU A 5 -0.58 -31.67 -19.68
N SER A 6 -1.78 -31.62 -20.27
CA SER A 6 -2.45 -32.80 -20.81
C SER A 6 -1.90 -33.28 -22.17
N ALA A 7 -1.14 -32.43 -22.87
CA ALA A 7 -0.47 -32.77 -24.12
C ALA A 7 0.86 -33.50 -23.88
N HIS A 8 1.56 -33.16 -22.80
CA HIS A 8 2.90 -33.68 -22.50
C HIS A 8 2.94 -34.76 -21.41
N PHE A 9 1.92 -34.84 -20.55
CA PHE A 9 1.88 -35.80 -19.44
C PHE A 9 0.60 -36.64 -19.43
N LEU A 10 0.62 -37.73 -18.65
CA LEU A 10 -0.53 -38.61 -18.50
C LEU A 10 -1.75 -37.84 -17.99
N LYS A 11 -2.89 -38.01 -18.66
CA LYS A 11 -4.15 -37.32 -18.35
C LYS A 11 -4.61 -37.51 -16.90
N ILE A 12 -4.24 -38.63 -16.26
CA ILE A 12 -4.58 -38.91 -14.86
C ILE A 12 -4.01 -37.85 -13.90
N LEU A 13 -2.85 -37.27 -14.22
CA LEU A 13 -2.23 -36.24 -13.37
C LEU A 13 -3.10 -34.99 -13.24
N ARG A 14 -4.00 -34.73 -14.19
CA ARG A 14 -4.95 -33.63 -14.08
C ARG A 14 -5.83 -33.75 -12.83
N ASN A 15 -6.17 -34.97 -12.42
CA ASN A 15 -7.02 -35.22 -11.26
C ASN A 15 -6.23 -35.23 -9.93
N GLU A 16 -4.90 -35.31 -10.00
CA GLU A 16 -4.00 -35.36 -8.85
C GLU A 16 -3.45 -33.98 -8.47
N ILE A 17 -3.54 -33.00 -9.39
CA ILE A 17 -3.04 -31.65 -9.15
C ILE A 17 -4.14 -30.80 -8.52
N SER A 18 -3.78 -30.12 -7.43
CA SER A 18 -4.60 -29.09 -6.80
C SER A 18 -3.81 -27.79 -6.67
N VAL A 19 -4.49 -26.66 -6.83
CA VAL A 19 -3.90 -25.32 -6.73
C VAL A 19 -4.68 -24.55 -5.67
N HIS A 20 -3.95 -24.01 -4.69
CA HIS A 20 -4.54 -23.25 -3.59
C HIS A 20 -3.89 -21.88 -3.51
N LEU A 21 -4.70 -20.84 -3.37
CA LEU A 21 -4.27 -19.46 -3.15
C LEU A 21 -4.66 -19.05 -1.74
N ILE A 22 -3.67 -18.76 -0.88
CA ILE A 22 -3.90 -18.33 0.50
C ILE A 22 -3.84 -16.80 0.58
N GLN A 23 -4.91 -16.18 1.07
CA GLN A 23 -5.04 -14.73 1.17
C GLN A 23 -5.50 -14.31 2.58
N SER A 24 -4.76 -13.36 3.18
CA SER A 24 -5.00 -12.92 4.56
C SER A 24 -6.25 -12.06 4.74
N ARG A 25 -6.75 -11.45 3.68
CA ARG A 25 -7.96 -10.60 3.68
C ARG A 25 -9.18 -11.39 3.20
N GLY A 26 -10.36 -10.77 3.31
CA GLY A 26 -11.63 -11.38 2.90
C GLY A 26 -11.76 -11.60 1.40
N HIS A 27 -11.02 -10.85 0.58
CA HIS A 27 -11.02 -10.97 -0.88
C HIS A 27 -9.60 -10.89 -1.47
N ILE A 28 -9.47 -11.38 -2.70
CA ILE A 28 -8.30 -11.08 -3.56
C ILE A 28 -8.47 -9.71 -4.23
N LEU A 29 -7.38 -9.16 -4.77
CA LEU A 29 -7.42 -7.90 -5.54
C LEU A 29 -8.06 -6.71 -4.79
N ASN A 30 -7.85 -6.59 -3.47
CA ASN A 30 -8.49 -5.57 -2.60
C ASN A 30 -8.23 -4.10 -2.98
N THR A 31 -7.36 -3.83 -3.97
CA THR A 31 -7.14 -2.50 -4.54
C THR A 31 -8.15 -2.14 -5.63
N TYR A 32 -8.94 -3.11 -6.08
CA TYR A 32 -9.98 -2.96 -7.10
C TYR A 32 -11.37 -2.96 -6.47
N ASP A 33 -12.37 -2.64 -7.30
CA ASP A 33 -13.77 -2.73 -6.91
C ASP A 33 -14.18 -4.17 -6.55
N GLU A 34 -15.07 -4.30 -5.57
CA GLU A 34 -15.53 -5.58 -5.04
C GLU A 34 -16.13 -6.49 -6.12
N ALA A 35 -16.85 -5.93 -7.10
CA ALA A 35 -17.44 -6.71 -8.18
C ALA A 35 -16.37 -7.40 -9.03
N LEU A 36 -15.22 -6.75 -9.24
CA LEU A 36 -14.10 -7.32 -9.98
C LEU A 36 -13.42 -8.44 -9.18
N SER A 37 -13.23 -8.25 -7.88
CA SER A 37 -12.70 -9.28 -6.99
C SER A 37 -13.57 -10.53 -7.00
N LYS A 38 -14.89 -10.39 -6.85
CA LYS A 38 -15.84 -11.52 -6.89
C LYS A 38 -15.81 -12.25 -8.24
N TYR A 39 -15.82 -11.50 -9.35
CA TYR A 39 -15.71 -12.10 -10.67
C TYR A 39 -14.44 -12.94 -10.82
N ALA A 40 -13.30 -12.43 -10.34
CA ALA A 40 -12.03 -13.15 -10.37
C ALA A 40 -12.07 -14.41 -9.48
N GLU A 41 -12.63 -14.32 -8.27
CA GLU A 41 -12.79 -15.45 -7.36
C GLU A 41 -13.64 -16.57 -7.98
N GLU A 42 -14.78 -16.22 -8.59
CA GLU A 42 -15.63 -17.16 -9.30
C GLU A 42 -14.93 -17.78 -10.52
N ARG A 43 -14.10 -17.00 -11.23
CA ARG A 43 -13.32 -17.49 -12.35
C ARG A 43 -12.29 -18.53 -11.89
N PHE A 44 -11.56 -18.25 -10.82
CA PHE A 44 -10.62 -19.20 -10.24
C PHE A 44 -11.31 -20.49 -9.76
N ALA A 45 -12.49 -20.38 -9.15
CA ALA A 45 -13.27 -21.55 -8.75
C ALA A 45 -13.68 -22.42 -9.96
N ARG A 46 -14.08 -21.82 -11.09
CA ARG A 46 -14.36 -22.55 -12.35
C ARG A 46 -13.13 -23.25 -12.91
N ASP A 47 -11.95 -22.67 -12.69
CA ASP A 47 -10.66 -23.22 -13.13
C ASP A 47 -10.04 -24.19 -12.08
N GLN A 48 -10.81 -24.58 -11.06
CA GLN A 48 -10.43 -25.50 -9.98
C GLN A 48 -9.23 -25.00 -9.14
N VAL A 49 -9.13 -23.68 -8.99
CA VAL A 49 -8.20 -23.04 -8.05
C VAL A 49 -8.96 -22.69 -6.78
N GLU A 50 -8.57 -23.28 -5.66
CA GLU A 50 -9.20 -23.02 -4.37
C GLU A 50 -8.61 -21.74 -3.74
N ILE A 51 -9.46 -20.76 -3.48
CA ILE A 51 -9.07 -19.51 -2.81
C ILE A 51 -9.41 -19.62 -1.33
N LEU A 52 -8.39 -19.61 -0.50
CA LEU A 52 -8.48 -19.64 0.95
C LEU A 52 -8.34 -18.19 1.46
N THR A 53 -9.46 -17.47 1.55
CA THR A 53 -9.51 -16.12 2.13
C THR A 53 -9.55 -16.15 3.65
N ASN A 54 -9.31 -14.99 4.27
CA ASN A 54 -9.17 -14.84 5.71
C ASN A 54 -8.13 -15.80 6.31
N SER A 55 -7.14 -16.17 5.51
CA SER A 55 -6.13 -17.17 5.81
C SER A 55 -4.73 -16.57 5.84
N ARG A 56 -4.03 -16.77 6.95
CA ARG A 56 -2.66 -16.27 7.14
C ARG A 56 -1.73 -17.43 7.38
N VAL A 57 -0.70 -17.55 6.53
CA VAL A 57 0.37 -18.53 6.71
C VAL A 57 1.11 -18.24 8.03
N LYS A 58 1.33 -19.29 8.81
CA LYS A 58 2.14 -19.28 10.02
C LYS A 58 3.53 -19.85 9.78
N GLU A 59 3.61 -20.96 9.05
CA GLU A 59 4.85 -21.69 8.86
C GLU A 59 4.79 -22.46 7.53
N VAL A 60 5.92 -22.48 6.82
CA VAL A 60 6.12 -23.26 5.61
C VAL A 60 7.05 -24.42 5.97
N LYS A 61 6.57 -25.66 5.81
CA LYS A 61 7.33 -26.89 6.05
C LYS A 61 7.71 -27.53 4.71
N PRO A 62 8.66 -28.50 4.68
CA PRO A 62 9.09 -29.12 3.43
C PRO A 62 7.97 -29.77 2.61
N ASP A 63 6.92 -30.29 3.26
CA ASP A 63 5.85 -31.10 2.66
C ASP A 63 4.45 -30.50 2.85
N LYS A 64 4.32 -29.40 3.61
CA LYS A 64 3.04 -28.79 3.93
C LYS A 64 3.15 -27.33 4.35
N ILE A 65 2.04 -26.63 4.31
CA ILE A 65 1.90 -25.27 4.84
C ILE A 65 0.92 -25.25 6.01
N LEU A 66 1.30 -24.55 7.08
CA LEU A 66 0.45 -24.30 8.25
C LEU A 66 -0.08 -22.88 8.16
N PHE A 67 -1.40 -22.73 8.27
CA PHE A 67 -2.04 -21.43 8.21
C PHE A 67 -3.20 -21.35 9.19
N THR A 68 -3.48 -20.15 9.68
CA THR A 68 -4.72 -19.88 10.40
C THR A 68 -5.78 -19.38 9.44
N GLN A 69 -7.03 -19.78 9.65
CA GLN A 69 -8.18 -19.25 8.93
C GLN A 69 -9.22 -18.74 9.93
N LYS A 70 -9.72 -17.53 9.69
CA LYS A 70 -10.83 -16.97 10.47
C LYS A 70 -12.15 -17.45 9.87
N GLY A 71 -12.97 -18.11 10.69
CA GLY A 71 -14.31 -18.54 10.33
C GLY A 71 -15.35 -17.41 10.43
N GLU A 72 -16.57 -17.72 10.04
CA GLU A 72 -17.68 -16.74 9.97
C GLU A 72 -18.07 -16.19 11.34
N ASN A 73 -17.93 -16.98 12.42
CA ASN A 73 -18.23 -16.55 13.78
C ASN A 73 -17.04 -15.87 14.48
N GLY A 74 -15.97 -15.59 13.73
CA GLY A 74 -14.78 -14.89 14.20
C GLY A 74 -13.74 -15.78 14.89
N GLU A 75 -14.03 -17.07 15.05
CA GLU A 75 -13.09 -18.07 15.53
C GLU A 75 -11.90 -18.21 14.57
N THR A 76 -10.70 -18.44 15.12
CA THR A 76 -9.50 -18.67 14.32
C THR A 76 -9.05 -20.11 14.51
N ILE A 77 -9.08 -20.88 13.43
CA ILE A 77 -8.63 -22.27 13.41
C ILE A 77 -7.29 -22.39 12.69
N THR A 78 -6.46 -23.33 13.11
CA THR A 78 -5.22 -23.67 12.39
C THR A 78 -5.49 -24.85 11.50
N LYS A 79 -5.10 -24.75 10.23
CA LYS A 79 -5.22 -25.78 9.21
C LYS A 79 -3.83 -26.11 8.66
N GLU A 80 -3.72 -27.29 8.09
CA GLU A 80 -2.56 -27.72 7.32
C GLU A 80 -2.99 -28.10 5.90
N LEU A 81 -2.11 -27.83 4.94
CA LEU A 81 -2.32 -28.18 3.55
C LEU A 81 -1.02 -28.79 2.99
N PRO A 82 -1.04 -30.07 2.56
CA PRO A 82 0.09 -30.69 1.88
C PRO A 82 0.44 -29.93 0.61
N MET A 83 1.74 -29.80 0.31
CA MET A 83 2.19 -29.12 -0.90
C MET A 83 3.49 -29.72 -1.43
N GLY A 84 3.62 -29.79 -2.76
CA GLY A 84 4.89 -30.10 -3.43
C GLY A 84 5.66 -28.85 -3.88
N PHE A 85 4.99 -27.71 -3.96
CA PHE A 85 5.57 -26.44 -4.42
C PHE A 85 4.88 -25.25 -3.74
N CYS A 86 5.68 -24.28 -3.29
CA CYS A 86 5.21 -23.05 -2.68
C CYS A 86 5.72 -21.84 -3.46
N LEU A 87 4.79 -21.01 -3.94
CA LEU A 87 5.11 -19.69 -4.48
C LEU A 87 4.78 -18.62 -3.43
N TRP A 88 5.81 -17.94 -2.92
CA TRP A 88 5.64 -16.84 -1.98
C TRP A 88 5.64 -15.49 -2.71
N SER A 89 4.46 -14.95 -3.00
CA SER A 89 4.29 -13.73 -3.79
C SER A 89 3.79 -12.53 -2.97
N THR A 90 4.23 -12.40 -1.71
CA THR A 90 3.77 -11.34 -0.80
C THR A 90 4.88 -10.85 0.13
N GLY A 91 4.68 -9.65 0.68
CA GLY A 91 5.61 -9.01 1.60
C GLY A 91 6.75 -8.32 0.86
N VAL A 92 6.75 -6.99 0.91
CA VAL A 92 7.92 -6.18 0.56
C VAL A 92 8.58 -5.75 1.85
N SER A 93 9.90 -5.79 1.88
CA SER A 93 10.70 -5.30 3.01
C SER A 93 11.79 -4.37 2.50
N GLN A 94 12.25 -3.49 3.37
CA GLN A 94 13.32 -2.57 3.05
C GLN A 94 14.60 -3.35 2.73
N THR A 95 15.29 -2.96 1.65
CA THR A 95 16.58 -3.57 1.28
C THR A 95 17.65 -3.28 2.35
N GLU A 96 18.65 -4.16 2.47
CA GLU A 96 19.75 -3.97 3.42
C GLU A 96 20.48 -2.63 3.24
N PHE A 97 20.61 -2.16 1.99
CA PHE A 97 21.20 -0.86 1.71
C PHE A 97 20.39 0.28 2.34
N CYS A 98 19.07 0.27 2.15
CA CYS A 98 18.19 1.30 2.69
C CYS A 98 18.16 1.27 4.22
N GLN A 99 18.26 0.08 4.83
CA GLN A 99 18.39 -0.05 6.30
C GLN A 99 19.67 0.64 6.79
N ARG A 100 20.83 0.35 6.17
CA ARG A 100 22.10 1.00 6.53
C ARG A 100 22.06 2.53 6.36
N VAL A 101 21.41 3.02 5.31
CA VAL A 101 21.23 4.46 5.09
C VAL A 101 20.35 5.05 6.20
N SER A 102 19.25 4.39 6.56
CA SER A 102 18.38 4.80 7.66
C SER A 102 19.16 4.90 8.98
N ASP A 103 19.93 3.87 9.31
CA ASP A 103 20.73 3.81 10.54
C ASP A 103 21.79 4.92 10.58
N ALA A 104 22.43 5.22 9.45
CA ALA A 104 23.43 6.29 9.35
C ALA A 104 22.81 7.70 9.51
N LEU A 105 21.56 7.89 9.09
CA LEU A 105 20.82 9.15 9.21
C LEU A 105 20.08 9.29 10.55
N GLY A 106 20.06 8.24 11.35
CA GLY A 106 19.57 8.25 12.73
C GLY A 106 18.09 8.60 12.85
N SER A 107 17.75 9.40 13.85
CA SER A 107 16.35 9.70 14.23
C SER A 107 15.56 10.48 13.20
N VAL A 108 16.21 11.05 12.16
CA VAL A 108 15.54 11.73 11.06
C VAL A 108 14.80 10.75 10.15
N GLN A 109 15.22 9.48 10.14
CA GLN A 109 14.58 8.38 9.41
C GLN A 109 13.80 7.52 10.41
N SER A 110 12.55 7.90 10.66
CA SER A 110 11.70 7.27 11.69
C SER A 110 10.87 6.09 11.16
N ASN A 111 10.70 6.01 9.84
CA ASN A 111 9.91 4.97 9.19
C ASN A 111 10.70 3.67 9.05
N ARG A 112 10.16 2.58 9.61
CA ARG A 112 10.79 1.25 9.61
C ARG A 112 10.66 0.46 8.29
N HIS A 113 9.86 0.94 7.34
CA HIS A 113 9.53 0.21 6.13
C HIS A 113 10.15 0.83 4.87
N ALA A 114 10.49 2.12 4.89
CA ALA A 114 10.99 2.85 3.74
C ALA A 114 11.76 4.10 4.17
N LEU A 115 12.65 4.59 3.31
CA LEU A 115 13.33 5.86 3.52
C LEU A 115 12.36 7.03 3.38
N GLU A 116 12.40 7.96 4.33
CA GLU A 116 11.56 9.14 4.36
C GLU A 116 12.16 10.27 3.52
N THR A 117 11.33 10.79 2.63
CA THR A 117 11.64 11.93 1.78
C THR A 117 10.70 13.08 2.06
N ASP A 118 11.13 14.29 1.71
CA ASP A 118 10.25 15.43 1.67
C ASP A 118 9.35 15.44 0.41
N THR A 119 8.54 16.49 0.28
CA THR A 119 7.56 16.63 -0.81
C THR A 119 8.19 16.80 -2.19
N HIS A 120 9.51 16.94 -2.26
CA HIS A 120 10.31 17.05 -3.49
C HIS A 120 11.21 15.82 -3.68
N LEU A 121 10.94 14.73 -2.95
CA LEU A 121 11.63 13.44 -3.04
C LEU A 121 13.08 13.48 -2.56
N ARG A 122 13.47 14.53 -1.81
CA ARG A 122 14.81 14.65 -1.22
C ARG A 122 14.87 13.84 0.06
N LEU A 123 15.96 13.10 0.26
CA LEU A 123 16.12 12.21 1.41
C LEU A 123 16.33 13.03 2.69
N ASN A 124 15.44 12.85 3.67
CA ASN A 124 15.52 13.57 4.94
C ASN A 124 16.80 13.20 5.70
N GLY A 125 17.51 14.21 6.21
CA GLY A 125 18.78 14.03 6.94
C GLY A 125 20.04 14.16 6.08
N THR A 126 19.89 14.34 4.76
CA THR A 126 21.01 14.63 3.85
C THR A 126 21.10 16.13 3.54
N PRO A 127 22.27 16.63 3.09
CA PRO A 127 22.35 18.00 2.59
C PRO A 127 21.35 18.26 1.46
N LEU A 128 20.81 19.47 1.43
CA LEU A 128 19.69 19.81 0.57
C LEU A 128 20.05 19.67 -0.92
N GLY A 129 19.41 18.72 -1.60
CA GLY A 129 19.56 18.50 -3.03
C GLY A 129 20.67 17.51 -3.43
N ASP A 130 21.32 16.87 -2.46
CA ASP A 130 22.38 15.90 -2.75
C ASP A 130 21.82 14.50 -3.02
N VAL A 131 20.80 14.09 -2.26
CA VAL A 131 20.25 12.73 -2.32
C VAL A 131 18.74 12.74 -2.47
N TYR A 132 18.25 11.91 -3.38
CA TYR A 132 16.84 11.71 -3.67
C TYR A 132 16.51 10.21 -3.58
N ALA A 133 15.29 9.88 -3.18
CA ALA A 133 14.80 8.51 -3.15
C ALA A 133 13.39 8.44 -3.74
N ILE A 134 13.14 7.45 -4.60
CA ILE A 134 11.87 7.27 -5.32
C ILE A 134 11.50 5.80 -5.43
N GLY A 135 10.21 5.51 -5.56
CA GLY A 135 9.68 4.15 -5.69
C GLY A 135 9.67 3.39 -4.37
N ASP A 136 9.61 2.06 -4.45
CA ASP A 136 9.34 1.14 -3.34
C ASP A 136 10.28 1.28 -2.13
N CYS A 137 11.49 1.83 -2.32
CA CYS A 137 12.45 2.03 -1.24
C CYS A 137 12.16 3.25 -0.35
N SER A 138 11.18 4.08 -0.74
CA SER A 138 10.96 5.40 -0.15
C SER A 138 9.49 5.74 0.04
N THR A 139 9.23 6.68 0.93
CA THR A 139 7.91 7.26 1.18
C THR A 139 8.04 8.78 1.36
N VAL A 140 6.97 9.50 1.01
CA VAL A 140 6.91 10.96 1.14
C VAL A 140 6.22 11.30 2.45
N GLN A 141 6.86 12.10 3.30
CA GLN A 141 6.20 12.64 4.48
C GLN A 141 5.08 13.60 4.08
N ASN A 142 3.85 13.19 4.38
CA ASN A 142 2.64 13.91 4.01
C ASN A 142 2.08 14.73 5.19
N ASN A 143 2.82 15.73 5.67
CA ASN A 143 2.35 16.63 6.73
C ASN A 143 1.49 17.78 6.18
N VAL A 144 0.66 17.51 5.17
CA VAL A 144 -0.12 18.53 4.46
C VAL A 144 -1.03 19.31 5.42
N ALA A 145 -1.60 18.64 6.43
CA ALA A 145 -2.45 19.27 7.44
C ALA A 145 -1.72 20.33 8.29
N ASP A 146 -0.55 20.00 8.85
CA ASP A 146 0.27 20.94 9.64
C ASP A 146 0.65 22.18 8.82
N HIS A 147 0.90 21.95 7.52
CA HIS A 147 1.22 23.03 6.61
C HIS A 147 0.00 23.85 6.17
N LEU A 148 -1.17 23.25 6.01
CA LEU A 148 -2.44 23.96 5.79
C LEU A 148 -2.74 24.91 6.94
N VAL A 149 -2.59 24.44 8.18
CA VAL A 149 -2.73 25.28 9.38
C VAL A 149 -1.76 26.46 9.31
N THR A 150 -0.49 26.21 8.99
CA THR A 150 0.51 27.29 8.83
C THR A 150 0.10 28.35 7.80
N PHE A 151 -0.44 27.93 6.65
CA PHE A 151 -0.92 28.87 5.63
C PHE A 151 -2.11 29.70 6.12
N LEU A 152 -3.05 29.09 6.84
CA LEU A 152 -4.21 29.79 7.41
C LEU A 152 -3.79 30.79 8.50
N HIS A 153 -2.87 30.40 9.37
CA HIS A 153 -2.29 31.30 10.37
C HIS A 153 -1.56 32.49 9.72
N THR A 154 -0.82 32.24 8.63
CA THR A 154 -0.15 33.31 7.87
C THR A 154 -1.17 34.28 7.28
N LEU A 155 -2.26 33.77 6.70
CA LEU A 155 -3.33 34.60 6.15
C LEU A 155 -4.06 35.40 7.24
N ALA A 156 -4.31 34.80 8.41
CA ALA A 156 -4.91 35.48 9.54
C ALA A 156 -4.02 36.64 10.02
N TRP A 157 -2.71 36.40 10.11
CA TRP A 157 -1.72 37.43 10.42
C TRP A 157 -1.72 38.56 9.39
N GLU A 158 -1.66 38.24 8.09
CA GLU A 158 -1.71 39.23 6.99
C GLU A 158 -2.97 40.12 7.08
N LYS A 159 -4.07 39.58 7.60
CA LYS A 159 -5.33 40.29 7.84
C LYS A 159 -5.43 40.99 9.21
N GLY A 160 -4.45 40.81 10.09
CA GLY A 160 -4.51 41.28 11.48
C GLY A 160 -5.67 40.67 12.28
N LYS A 161 -6.08 39.45 11.95
CA LYS A 161 -7.17 38.71 12.61
C LYS A 161 -6.64 37.53 13.40
N ASP A 162 -7.41 37.11 14.40
CA ASP A 162 -7.16 35.89 15.14
C ASP A 162 -7.32 34.66 14.22
N PRO A 163 -6.31 33.77 14.11
CA PRO A 163 -6.38 32.53 13.35
C PRO A 163 -7.59 31.64 13.67
N GLU A 164 -8.09 31.67 14.91
CA GLU A 164 -9.24 30.84 15.32
C GLU A 164 -10.58 31.38 14.83
N THR A 165 -10.66 32.68 14.51
CA THR A 165 -11.92 33.35 14.13
C THR A 165 -11.88 33.91 12.70
N VAL A 166 -10.75 33.76 11.99
CA VAL A 166 -10.59 34.29 10.64
C VAL A 166 -11.58 33.64 9.68
N GLN A 167 -12.34 34.48 8.98
CA GLN A 167 -13.14 34.04 7.85
C GLN A 167 -12.35 34.24 6.55
N ILE A 168 -12.37 33.23 5.71
CA ILE A 168 -11.75 33.24 4.39
C ILE A 168 -12.84 33.23 3.32
N THR A 169 -12.67 34.08 2.32
CA THR A 169 -13.49 34.06 1.12
C THR A 169 -13.02 32.95 0.20
N PHE A 170 -13.86 32.57 -0.75
CA PHE A 170 -13.50 31.59 -1.77
C PHE A 170 -12.30 32.03 -2.64
N GLY A 171 -12.20 33.33 -2.94
CA GLY A 171 -11.05 33.88 -3.67
C GLY A 171 -9.73 33.69 -2.93
N GLU A 172 -9.72 33.97 -1.63
CA GLU A 172 -8.55 33.78 -0.77
C GLU A 172 -8.20 32.30 -0.60
N TRP A 173 -9.22 31.43 -0.53
CA TRP A 173 -8.99 29.99 -0.53
C TRP A 173 -8.29 29.50 -1.81
N ARG A 174 -8.63 30.07 -2.98
CA ARG A 174 -7.92 29.75 -4.23
C ARG A 174 -6.45 30.16 -4.18
N GLU A 175 -6.12 31.30 -3.56
CA GLU A 175 -4.73 31.74 -3.38
C GLU A 175 -3.97 30.82 -2.42
N VAL A 176 -4.59 30.43 -1.31
CA VAL A 176 -4.02 29.45 -0.38
C VAL A 176 -3.77 28.12 -1.09
N ALA A 177 -4.73 27.63 -1.87
CA ALA A 177 -4.57 26.40 -2.65
C ALA A 177 -3.42 26.49 -3.67
N GLN A 178 -3.17 27.65 -4.27
CA GLN A 178 -2.01 27.87 -5.14
C GLN A 178 -0.68 27.76 -4.38
N LYS A 179 -0.59 28.36 -3.18
CA LYS A 179 0.59 28.25 -2.30
C LYS A 179 0.81 26.80 -1.86
N VAL A 180 -0.27 26.09 -1.49
CA VAL A 180 -0.24 24.67 -1.13
C VAL A 180 0.26 23.82 -2.30
N ARG A 181 -0.28 24.00 -3.51
CA ARG A 181 0.15 23.24 -4.70
C ARG A 181 1.64 23.39 -5.02
N LYS A 182 2.22 24.58 -4.83
CA LYS A 182 3.66 24.81 -5.04
C LYS A 182 4.53 24.10 -4.01
N ARG A 183 4.07 23.99 -2.77
CA ARG A 183 4.83 23.39 -1.66
C ARG A 183 4.59 21.88 -1.51
N PHE A 184 3.41 21.42 -1.92
CA PHE A 184 2.94 20.04 -1.88
C PHE A 184 2.45 19.64 -3.28
N PRO A 185 3.38 19.27 -4.19
CA PRO A 185 3.00 18.83 -5.53
C PRO A 185 1.95 17.69 -5.53
N GLN A 186 1.97 16.82 -4.53
CA GLN A 186 1.00 15.74 -4.36
C GLN A 186 -0.45 16.20 -4.15
N ALA A 187 -0.66 17.44 -3.66
CA ALA A 187 -2.00 17.99 -3.48
C ALA A 187 -2.60 18.52 -4.80
N ALA A 188 -1.84 18.56 -5.89
CA ALA A 188 -2.25 19.20 -7.13
C ALA A 188 -3.53 18.60 -7.73
N ASP A 189 -3.67 17.27 -7.73
CA ASP A 189 -4.83 16.60 -8.31
C ASP A 189 -6.10 16.86 -7.49
N HIS A 190 -5.99 16.90 -6.16
CA HIS A 190 -7.10 17.22 -5.27
C HIS A 190 -7.56 18.68 -5.39
N LEU A 191 -6.65 19.58 -5.76
CA LEU A 191 -6.92 21.01 -5.92
C LEU A 191 -7.25 21.42 -7.36
N LYS A 192 -7.25 20.47 -8.32
CA LYS A 192 -7.39 20.75 -9.76
C LYS A 192 -8.74 21.34 -10.16
N ARG A 193 -9.79 21.13 -9.37
CA ARG A 193 -11.16 21.61 -9.65
C ARG A 193 -11.62 22.73 -8.71
N LEU A 194 -10.71 23.27 -7.89
CA LEU A 194 -11.05 24.31 -6.93
C LEU A 194 -11.56 25.60 -7.58
N ASP A 195 -11.26 25.79 -8.86
CA ASP A 195 -11.69 26.91 -9.69
C ASP A 195 -13.07 26.69 -10.35
N LYS A 196 -13.64 25.49 -10.23
CA LYS A 196 -14.92 25.08 -10.83
C LYS A 196 -16.05 24.92 -9.80
N LEU A 197 -15.77 25.24 -8.54
CA LEU A 197 -16.74 25.35 -7.45
C LEU A 197 -17.18 26.82 -7.33
#